data_AF-A0A8E0WMM6-F1
#
_entry.id   AF-A0A8E0WMM6-F1
#
_cell.length_a   1.000
_cell.length_b   1.000
_cell.length_c   1.000
_cell.angle_alpha   90.00
_cell.angle_beta   90.00
_cell.angle_gamma   90.00
#
_symmetry.space_group_name_H-M   'P 1'
#
loop_
_entity.id
_entity.type
_entity.pdbx_description
1 polymer ?
#
loop_
_entity_poly.entity_id
_entity_poly.type
_entity_poly.pdbx_seq_one_letter_code
_entity_poly.pdbx_strand_id
1 'polypeptide(L)'
;MQNFSIYILYSWSKAYEEQLVLRTDEGKYLPLYIINDKDRYLGGTITFWREDYAAARRLWLSSYKKLEPLMERQLAELDSDISIEGSKISKRIQKCLKKKVFYPIAEPVSENSYARSNYSNCPSCEKDWQLKTTFHGIFDYKCNKCLLLSYELHS
;
A
#
# COMPACT_ATOMS: atom_id res chain seq x y z
N MET A 1 11.70 4.77 -23.34
CA MET A 1 11.46 4.43 -21.91
C MET A 1 10.08 3.80 -21.80
N GLN A 2 10.00 2.51 -21.46
CA GLN A 2 8.71 1.81 -21.31
C GLN A 2 7.79 2.56 -20.33
N ASN A 3 6.50 2.60 -20.65
CA ASN A 3 5.51 3.37 -19.93
C ASN A 3 4.93 2.53 -18.78
N PHE A 4 5.72 2.29 -17.74
CA PHE A 4 5.29 1.51 -16.58
C PHE A 4 4.88 2.39 -15.39
N SER A 5 3.92 1.91 -14.62
CA SER A 5 3.52 2.39 -13.31
C SER A 5 4.34 1.69 -12.22
N ILE A 6 4.42 2.34 -11.07
CA ILE A 6 5.11 1.85 -9.88
C ILE A 6 4.06 1.54 -8.82
N TYR A 7 4.25 0.44 -8.11
CA TYR A 7 3.39 -0.01 -7.04
C TYR A 7 4.23 -0.16 -5.80
N ILE A 8 3.78 0.45 -4.71
CA ILE A 8 4.29 0.13 -3.40
C ILE A 8 3.64 -1.21 -3.04
N LEU A 9 4.42 -2.28 -3.10
CA LEU A 9 3.96 -3.62 -2.77
C LEU A 9 4.43 -4.00 -1.38
N TYR A 10 3.63 -4.83 -0.75
CA TYR A 10 4.04 -5.59 0.40
C TYR A 10 4.41 -7.00 -0.08
N SER A 11 5.67 -7.40 0.07
CA SER A 11 6.14 -8.72 -0.35
C SER A 11 6.02 -9.71 0.81
N TRP A 12 5.14 -10.70 0.68
CA TRP A 12 5.17 -11.93 1.46
C TRP A 12 6.28 -12.83 0.89
N SER A 13 7.53 -12.65 1.31
CA SER A 13 8.50 -13.71 1.06
C SER A 13 8.19 -14.87 2.02
N LYS A 14 8.37 -16.11 1.56
CA LYS A 14 8.30 -17.33 2.41
C LYS A 14 9.31 -17.33 3.58
N ALA A 15 10.12 -16.28 3.71
CA ALA A 15 11.18 -16.12 4.69
C ALA A 15 10.84 -15.15 5.85
N TYR A 16 9.54 -14.86 6.10
CA TYR A 16 9.08 -13.98 7.19
C TYR A 16 9.52 -12.50 7.12
N GLU A 17 10.20 -12.09 6.05
CA GLU A 17 10.56 -10.69 5.86
C GLU A 17 9.47 -9.93 5.10
N GLU A 18 8.76 -9.11 5.86
CA GLU A 18 7.79 -8.13 5.41
C GLU A 18 8.49 -6.97 4.72
N GLN A 19 8.82 -7.12 3.45
CA GLN A 19 9.49 -6.05 2.73
C GLN A 19 8.48 -5.26 1.90
N LEU A 20 8.36 -3.97 2.20
CA LEU A 20 7.80 -3.03 1.27
C LEU A 20 8.75 -2.88 0.07
N VAL A 21 8.25 -3.23 -1.10
CA VAL A 21 8.99 -3.30 -2.35
C VAL A 21 8.31 -2.39 -3.36
N LEU A 22 9.07 -1.49 -3.96
CA LEU A 22 8.62 -0.79 -5.15
C LEU A 22 8.70 -1.75 -6.34
N ARG A 23 7.58 -2.05 -6.99
CA ARG A 23 7.53 -2.86 -8.21
C ARG A 23 6.98 -2.10 -9.40
N THR A 24 7.40 -2.48 -10.60
CA THR A 24 6.80 -2.02 -11.85
C THR A 24 5.59 -2.87 -12.24
N ASP A 25 4.82 -2.43 -13.25
CA ASP A 25 3.77 -3.22 -13.92
C ASP A 25 4.24 -4.61 -14.40
N GLU A 26 5.54 -4.78 -14.62
CA GLU A 26 6.15 -6.04 -15.08
C GLU A 26 6.56 -6.94 -13.90
N GLY A 27 6.26 -6.54 -12.66
CA GLY A 27 6.66 -7.27 -11.45
C GLY A 27 8.15 -7.14 -11.11
N LYS A 28 8.88 -6.23 -11.76
CA LYS A 28 10.32 -6.00 -11.49
C LYS A 28 10.49 -5.12 -10.26
N TYR A 29 11.48 -5.45 -9.43
CA TYR A 29 11.90 -4.62 -8.31
C TYR A 29 12.50 -3.31 -8.82
N LEU A 30 12.17 -2.21 -8.14
CA LEU A 30 12.79 -0.91 -8.36
C LEU A 30 13.79 -0.62 -7.22
N PRO A 31 15.10 -0.66 -7.50
CA PRO A 31 16.11 -0.39 -6.47
C PRO A 31 16.03 1.03 -5.90
N LEU A 32 16.16 1.17 -4.58
CA LEU A 32 16.08 2.46 -3.90
C LEU A 32 17.21 3.44 -4.27
N TYR A 33 18.37 2.94 -4.71
CA TYR A 33 19.48 3.82 -5.10
C TYR A 33 19.10 4.77 -6.26
N ILE A 34 18.23 4.31 -7.18
CA ILE A 34 17.71 5.14 -8.30
C ILE A 34 16.94 6.36 -7.78
N ILE A 35 16.30 6.22 -6.61
CA ILE A 35 15.55 7.30 -5.97
C ILE A 35 16.51 8.23 -5.23
N ASN A 36 17.50 7.70 -4.54
CA ASN A 36 18.48 8.48 -3.78
C ASN A 36 19.31 9.42 -4.67
N ASP A 37 19.58 9.02 -5.91
CA ASP A 37 20.25 9.89 -6.90
C ASP A 37 19.43 11.15 -7.22
N LYS A 38 18.11 11.10 -7.03
CA LYS A 38 17.18 12.20 -7.36
C LYS A 38 16.64 12.92 -6.14
N ASP A 39 16.56 12.24 -5.00
CA ASP A 39 16.16 12.78 -3.71
C ASP A 39 16.93 12.01 -2.62
N ARG A 40 18.04 12.62 -2.17
CA ARG A 40 18.99 12.02 -1.21
C ARG A 40 18.33 11.55 0.08
N TYR A 41 17.25 12.19 0.52
CA TYR A 41 16.60 11.90 1.80
C TYR A 41 15.44 10.89 1.66
N LEU A 42 14.90 10.73 0.46
CA LEU A 42 13.70 9.91 0.24
C LEU A 42 13.93 8.42 0.53
N GLY A 43 15.11 7.86 0.23
CA GLY A 43 15.39 6.47 0.58
C GLY A 43 15.34 6.21 2.09
N GLY A 44 15.85 7.15 2.90
CA GLY A 44 15.74 7.09 4.36
C GLY A 44 14.28 7.18 4.81
N THR A 45 13.52 8.14 4.28
CA THR A 45 12.08 8.28 4.56
C THR A 45 11.28 7.01 4.21
N ILE A 46 11.54 6.41 3.03
CA ILE A 46 10.92 5.16 2.61
C ILE A 46 11.25 4.03 3.59
N THR A 47 12.50 3.97 4.05
CA THR A 47 12.97 2.93 4.97
C THR A 47 12.25 3.03 6.30
N PHE A 48 12.23 4.21 6.93
CA PHE A 48 11.53 4.40 8.21
C PHE A 48 10.05 4.09 8.12
N TRP A 49 9.37 4.67 7.11
CA TRP A 49 7.95 4.43 6.93
C TRP A 49 7.62 2.95 6.65
N ARG A 50 8.50 2.23 5.95
CA ARG A 50 8.36 0.77 5.76
C ARG A 50 8.39 0.03 7.09
N GLU A 51 9.30 0.37 7.99
CA GLU A 51 9.40 -0.27 9.30
C GLU A 51 8.14 0.02 10.15
N ASP A 52 7.64 1.26 10.13
CA ASP A 52 6.40 1.65 10.83
C ASP A 52 5.18 0.90 10.28
N TYR A 53 5.06 0.82 8.95
CA TYR A 53 3.99 0.07 8.28
C TYR A 53 4.03 -1.41 8.65
N ALA A 54 5.21 -2.04 8.60
CA ALA A 54 5.37 -3.45 8.97
C ALA A 54 5.05 -3.69 10.46
N ALA A 55 5.46 -2.79 11.36
CA ALA A 55 5.14 -2.87 12.77
C ALA A 55 3.62 -2.78 13.01
N ALA A 56 2.94 -1.83 12.37
CA ALA A 56 1.49 -1.72 12.46
C ALA A 56 0.78 -2.97 11.96
N ARG A 57 1.22 -3.52 10.82
CA ARG A 57 0.63 -4.73 10.25
C ARG A 57 0.82 -5.96 11.14
N ARG A 58 1.99 -6.13 11.74
CA ARG A 58 2.25 -7.21 12.71
C ARG A 58 1.33 -7.11 13.92
N LEU A 59 1.14 -5.90 14.44
CA LEU A 59 0.25 -5.67 15.58
C LEU A 59 -1.21 -5.90 15.20
N TRP A 60 -1.63 -5.50 14.00
CA TRP A 60 -2.96 -5.78 13.46
C TRP A 60 -3.25 -7.27 13.37
N LEU A 61 -2.31 -8.06 12.84
CA LEU A 61 -2.45 -9.52 12.70
C LEU A 61 -2.04 -10.32 13.95
N SER A 62 -1.71 -9.64 15.04
CA SER A 62 -1.29 -10.31 16.28
C SER A 62 -2.47 -10.91 17.04
N SER A 63 -2.20 -11.78 18.00
CA SER A 63 -3.22 -12.25 18.94
C SER A 63 -3.63 -11.18 19.97
N TYR A 64 -3.02 -9.99 19.96
CA TYR A 64 -3.27 -8.93 20.94
C TYR A 64 -4.40 -8.00 20.49
N LYS A 65 -5.64 -8.45 20.71
CA LYS A 65 -6.89 -7.81 20.23
C LYS A 65 -7.07 -6.33 20.60
N LYS A 66 -6.41 -5.84 21.68
CA LYS A 66 -6.53 -4.44 22.08
C LYS A 66 -5.92 -3.45 21.09
N LEU A 67 -4.92 -3.86 20.30
CA LEU A 67 -4.28 -2.99 19.31
C LEU A 67 -4.80 -3.22 17.88
N GLU A 68 -5.51 -4.32 17.64
CA GLU A 68 -5.99 -4.71 16.31
C GLU A 68 -6.84 -3.62 15.64
N PRO A 69 -7.90 -3.06 16.27
CA PRO A 69 -8.69 -1.99 15.66
C PRO A 69 -7.90 -0.70 15.45
N LEU A 70 -6.92 -0.40 16.32
CA LEU A 70 -6.10 0.79 16.19
C LEU A 70 -5.16 0.69 14.99
N MET A 71 -4.52 -0.47 14.82
CA MET A 71 -3.57 -0.70 13.74
C MET A 71 -4.25 -0.92 12.39
N GLU A 72 -5.43 -1.51 12.39
CA GLU A 72 -6.30 -1.57 11.23
C GLU A 72 -6.57 -0.18 10.66
N ARG A 73 -7.04 0.76 11.50
CA ARG A 73 -7.32 2.14 11.08
C ARG A 73 -6.08 2.81 10.49
N GLN A 74 -4.91 2.58 11.10
CA GLN A 74 -3.64 3.11 10.58
C GLN A 74 -3.30 2.59 9.17
N LEU A 75 -3.73 1.38 8.81
CA LEU A 75 -3.43 0.78 7.52
C LEU A 75 -4.55 0.98 6.48
N ALA A 76 -5.78 1.21 6.93
CA ALA A 76 -6.97 1.28 6.08
C ALA A 76 -7.46 2.71 5.80
N GLU A 77 -7.35 3.62 6.77
CA GLU A 77 -7.91 4.97 6.67
C GLU A 77 -6.91 5.94 6.04
N LEU A 78 -7.36 6.71 5.04
CA LEU A 78 -6.49 7.61 4.26
C LEU A 78 -5.94 8.80 5.06
N ASP A 79 -6.58 9.15 6.16
CA ASP A 79 -6.24 10.24 7.07
C ASP A 79 -5.47 9.78 8.31
N SER A 80 -5.10 8.50 8.39
CA SER A 80 -4.16 8.00 9.40
C SER A 80 -2.71 8.46 9.16
N ASP A 81 -1.90 8.48 10.21
CA ASP A 81 -0.51 8.93 10.13
C ASP A 81 0.31 8.09 9.13
N ILE A 82 0.16 6.75 9.18
CA ILE A 82 0.84 5.84 8.25
C ILE A 82 0.40 6.10 6.81
N SER A 83 -0.90 6.30 6.56
CA SER A 83 -1.42 6.53 5.20
C SER A 83 -1.05 7.90 4.64
N ILE A 84 -1.04 8.93 5.49
CA ILE A 84 -0.59 10.27 5.14
C ILE A 84 0.88 10.26 4.71
N GLU A 85 1.76 9.63 5.50
CA GLU A 85 3.19 9.54 5.16
C GLU A 85 3.44 8.69 3.92
N GLY A 86 2.77 7.54 3.79
CA GLY A 86 2.86 6.68 2.60
C GLY A 86 2.39 7.40 1.32
N SER A 87 1.34 8.21 1.43
CA SER A 87 0.84 9.06 0.33
C SER A 87 1.83 10.17 -0.04
N LYS A 88 2.47 10.81 0.95
CA LYS A 88 3.52 11.82 0.72
C LYS A 88 4.73 11.20 0.01
N ILE A 89 5.18 10.03 0.47
CA ILE A 89 6.26 9.25 -0.15
C ILE A 89 5.90 8.92 -1.60
N SER A 90 4.70 8.40 -1.85
CA SER A 90 4.21 8.08 -3.19
C SER A 90 4.31 9.29 -4.12
N LYS A 91 3.81 10.45 -3.68
CA LYS A 91 3.89 11.71 -4.45
C LYS A 91 5.34 12.15 -4.71
N ARG A 92 6.25 11.98 -3.75
CA ARG A 92 7.69 12.29 -3.94
C ARG A 92 8.32 11.36 -4.98
N ILE A 93 8.06 10.05 -4.91
CA ILE A 93 8.54 9.09 -5.90
C ILE A 93 8.01 9.44 -7.31
N GLN A 94 6.72 9.81 -7.43
CA GLN A 94 6.12 10.24 -8.69
C GLN A 94 6.88 11.43 -9.29
N LYS A 95 7.26 12.42 -8.47
CA LYS A 95 8.04 13.58 -8.92
C LYS A 95 9.43 13.18 -9.40
N CYS A 96 10.14 12.33 -8.65
CA CYS A 96 11.48 11.88 -9.00
C CYS A 96 11.49 11.07 -10.31
N LEU A 97 10.52 10.19 -10.49
CA LEU A 97 10.54 9.21 -11.58
C LEU A 97 9.65 9.58 -12.76
N LYS A 98 8.78 10.59 -12.60
CA LYS A 98 7.77 11.00 -13.59
C LYS A 98 6.87 9.82 -14.01
N LYS A 99 6.58 8.93 -13.07
CA LYS A 99 5.74 7.73 -13.24
C LYS A 99 4.60 7.77 -12.23
N LYS A 100 3.47 7.14 -12.55
CA LYS A 100 2.40 6.90 -11.56
C LYS A 100 2.92 5.98 -10.46
N VAL A 101 2.65 6.32 -9.21
CA VAL A 101 2.98 5.49 -8.04
C VAL A 101 1.70 5.24 -7.29
N PHE A 102 1.32 3.98 -7.16
CA PHE A 102 0.12 3.57 -6.45
C PHE A 102 0.44 3.23 -5.00
N TYR A 103 -0.39 3.75 -4.10
CA TYR A 103 -0.31 3.51 -2.66
C TYR A 103 -1.30 2.42 -2.23
N PRO A 104 -0.87 1.36 -1.53
CA PRO A 104 -1.75 0.34 -1.01
C PRO A 104 -2.35 0.77 0.33
N ILE A 105 -3.65 0.53 0.50
CA ILE A 105 -4.34 0.56 1.79
C ILE A 105 -4.90 -0.82 2.11
N ALA A 106 -5.02 -1.12 3.40
CA ALA A 106 -5.66 -2.33 3.86
C ALA A 106 -7.19 -2.21 3.76
N GLU A 107 -7.87 -3.32 3.52
CA GLU A 107 -9.31 -3.39 3.75
C GLU A 107 -9.55 -3.51 5.28
N PRO A 108 -10.36 -2.63 5.88
CA PRO A 108 -10.73 -2.71 7.28
C PRO A 108 -11.71 -3.87 7.49
N VAL A 109 -11.40 -4.69 8.48
CA VAL A 109 -12.09 -5.86 8.97
C VAL A 109 -12.72 -5.52 10.32
N SER A 110 -13.55 -4.47 10.39
CA SER A 110 -14.18 -4.13 11.67
C SER A 110 -15.34 -5.10 12.01
N GLU A 111 -15.56 -5.26 13.32
CA GLU A 111 -16.35 -6.28 14.03
C GLU A 111 -17.83 -6.36 13.59
N ASN A 112 -18.08 -6.94 12.43
CA ASN A 112 -19.22 -7.78 12.08
C ASN A 112 -18.87 -8.43 10.74
N SER A 113 -18.05 -9.47 10.86
CA SER A 113 -17.67 -10.42 9.81
C SER A 113 -18.78 -10.60 8.77
N TYR A 114 -18.42 -10.47 7.49
CA TYR A 114 -19.23 -10.65 6.27
C TYR A 114 -19.92 -9.42 5.65
N ALA A 115 -19.85 -8.23 6.23
CA ALA A 115 -20.27 -7.02 5.51
C ALA A 115 -19.15 -6.53 4.56
N ARG A 116 -19.07 -7.12 3.37
CA ARG A 116 -18.24 -6.71 2.21
C ARG A 116 -18.53 -5.28 1.67
N SER A 117 -18.93 -4.33 2.52
CA SER A 117 -19.63 -3.12 2.07
C SER A 117 -18.83 -1.82 2.10
N ASN A 118 -17.69 -1.74 2.81
CA ASN A 118 -17.00 -0.45 2.96
C ASN A 118 -16.09 -0.08 1.79
N TYR A 119 -15.85 -0.98 0.84
CA TYR A 119 -14.95 -0.77 -0.30
C TYR A 119 -15.51 -1.14 -1.66
N SER A 120 -16.85 -1.21 -1.81
CA SER A 120 -17.47 -1.27 -3.14
C SER A 120 -16.97 -0.11 -4.03
N ASN A 121 -16.64 1.02 -3.41
CA ASN A 121 -16.14 2.20 -4.05
C ASN A 121 -14.78 2.62 -3.45
N CYS A 122 -13.99 3.36 -4.24
CA CYS A 122 -12.73 3.93 -3.82
C CYS A 122 -12.95 4.93 -2.66
N PRO A 123 -12.26 4.80 -1.52
CA PRO A 123 -12.51 5.62 -0.32
C PRO A 123 -12.17 7.10 -0.51
N SER A 124 -11.40 7.45 -1.54
CA SER A 124 -11.02 8.82 -1.84
C SER A 124 -11.96 9.54 -2.82
N CYS A 125 -12.61 8.82 -3.73
CA CYS A 125 -13.41 9.47 -4.79
C CYS A 125 -14.74 8.80 -5.07
N GLU A 126 -15.09 7.79 -4.28
CA GLU A 126 -16.37 7.10 -4.27
C GLU A 126 -16.77 6.48 -5.61
N LYS A 127 -15.82 6.28 -6.52
CA LYS A 127 -16.03 5.56 -7.79
C LYS A 127 -15.73 4.09 -7.63
N ASP A 128 -16.40 3.26 -8.42
CA ASP A 128 -16.03 1.86 -8.58
C ASP A 128 -14.55 1.74 -8.99
N TRP A 129 -13.89 0.79 -8.34
CA TRP A 129 -12.46 0.53 -8.45
C TRP A 129 -12.15 -0.97 -8.33
N GLN A 130 -13.18 -1.81 -8.24
CA GLN A 130 -13.01 -3.26 -8.18
C GLN A 130 -12.50 -3.76 -9.53
N LEU A 131 -11.52 -4.65 -9.49
CA LEU A 131 -10.95 -5.27 -10.67
C LEU A 131 -11.71 -6.56 -11.00
N LYS A 132 -11.95 -6.78 -12.30
CA LYS A 132 -12.48 -8.06 -12.78
C LYS A 132 -11.50 -9.23 -12.61
N THR A 133 -10.22 -8.93 -12.48
CA THR A 133 -9.14 -9.90 -12.35
C THR A 133 -8.10 -9.33 -11.40
N THR A 134 -7.73 -10.12 -10.39
CA THR A 134 -6.74 -9.73 -9.38
C THR A 134 -5.43 -9.31 -10.04
N PHE A 135 -5.02 -8.08 -9.77
CA PHE A 135 -3.81 -7.48 -10.32
C PHE A 135 -2.58 -7.98 -9.56
N HIS A 136 -1.59 -8.49 -10.29
CA HIS A 136 -0.41 -9.18 -9.76
C HIS A 136 -0.71 -10.35 -8.81
N GLY A 137 -1.93 -10.90 -8.84
CA GLY A 137 -2.37 -11.93 -7.90
C GLY A 137 -2.40 -11.48 -6.44
N ILE A 138 -2.43 -10.15 -6.20
CA ILE A 138 -2.45 -9.55 -4.86
C ILE A 138 -3.62 -8.58 -4.70
N PHE A 139 -3.89 -7.70 -5.67
CA PHE A 139 -4.85 -6.62 -5.50
C PHE A 139 -6.15 -6.87 -6.24
N ASP A 140 -7.25 -6.77 -5.52
CA ASP A 140 -8.61 -6.87 -6.07
C ASP A 140 -9.19 -5.50 -6.41
N TYR A 141 -8.55 -4.43 -5.92
CA TYR A 141 -9.01 -3.05 -6.11
C TYR A 141 -7.91 -2.13 -6.64
N LYS A 142 -8.24 -1.27 -7.60
CA LYS A 142 -7.31 -0.28 -8.18
C LYS A 142 -8.03 0.98 -8.66
N CYS A 143 -7.72 2.12 -8.04
CA CYS A 143 -8.22 3.41 -8.49
C CYS A 143 -7.14 4.17 -9.27
N ASN A 144 -7.31 4.29 -10.59
CA ASN A 144 -6.39 5.03 -11.46
C ASN A 144 -6.42 6.55 -11.26
N LYS A 145 -7.52 7.09 -10.72
CA LYS A 145 -7.68 8.52 -10.44
C LYS A 145 -6.93 8.91 -9.16
N CYS A 146 -7.12 8.14 -8.10
CA CYS A 146 -6.52 8.40 -6.79
C CYS A 146 -5.14 7.75 -6.62
N LEU A 147 -4.75 6.86 -7.54
CA LEU A 147 -3.53 6.05 -7.45
C LEU A 147 -3.51 5.22 -6.17
N LEU A 148 -4.63 4.56 -5.89
CA LEU A 148 -4.79 3.68 -4.74
C LEU A 148 -4.92 2.22 -5.19
N LEU A 149 -4.48 1.32 -4.33
CA LEU A 149 -4.69 -0.12 -4.41
C LEU A 149 -5.27 -0.64 -3.09
N SER A 150 -6.01 -1.73 -3.15
CA SER A 150 -6.38 -2.52 -1.98
C SER A 150 -6.54 -3.99 -2.38
N TYR A 151 -6.60 -4.85 -1.39
CA TYR A 151 -6.75 -6.29 -1.52
C TYR A 151 -7.73 -6.80 -0.47
N GLU A 152 -8.47 -7.84 -0.80
CA GLU A 152 -9.27 -8.54 0.21
C GLU A 152 -8.34 -9.40 1.07
N LEU A 153 -8.51 -9.35 2.39
CA LEU A 153 -7.88 -10.34 3.27
C LEU A 153 -8.63 -11.66 3.10
N HIS A 154 -8.10 -12.54 2.26
CA HIS A 154 -8.54 -13.92 2.21
C HIS A 154 -8.09 -14.65 3.49
N SER A 155 -9.04 -14.89 4.40
CA SER A 155 -8.89 -15.76 5.56
C SER A 155 -8.82 -17.22 5.17
#